data_AF-A0AAJ1ZRG5-F1
#
_entry.id   AF-A0AAJ1ZRG5-F1
#
_cell.length_a   1.000
_cell.length_b   1.000
_cell.length_c   1.000
_cell.angle_alpha   90.00
_cell.angle_beta   90.00
_cell.angle_gamma   90.00
#
_symmetry.space_group_name_H-M   'P 1'
#
loop_
_entity.id
_entity.type
_entity.pdbx_description
1 polymer ?
#
loop_
_entity_poly.entity_id
_entity_poly.type
_entity_poly.pdbx_seq_one_letter_code
_entity_poly.pdbx_strand_id
1 'polypeptide(L)' 'MHERTPYQQLQPLERLTIASLHLQGSSIRAMARILRRSPATVNRELKRNSSPAGYASVPA' A
#
# COMPACT_ATOMS: atom_id res chain seq x y z
N MET A 1 -16.16 2.17 19.99
CA MET A 1 -16.87 1.77 18.75
C MET A 1 -15.84 1.79 17.64
N HIS A 2 -15.48 0.66 17.03
CA HIS A 2 -14.51 0.66 15.93
C HIS A 2 -15.23 1.16 14.67
N GLU A 3 -15.06 2.44 14.35
CA GLU A 3 -15.51 3.00 13.08
C GLU A 3 -14.85 2.21 11.95
N ARG A 4 -15.65 1.41 11.24
CA ARG A 4 -15.20 0.82 9.99
C ARG A 4 -15.13 1.96 8.99
N THR A 5 -13.92 2.47 8.78
CA THR A 5 -13.67 3.38 7.66
C THR A 5 -14.08 2.65 6.37
N PRO A 6 -14.94 3.25 5.54
CA PRO A 6 -15.34 2.64 4.29
C PRO A 6 -14.09 2.37 3.44
N TYR A 7 -14.11 1.28 2.68
CA TYR A 7 -13.00 0.96 1.78
C TYR A 7 -12.83 2.11 0.78
N GLN A 8 -11.72 2.82 0.88
CA GLN A 8 -11.34 3.85 -0.08
C GLN A 8 -10.22 3.28 -0.97
N GLN A 9 -10.47 3.30 -2.27
CA GLN A 9 -9.50 2.89 -3.28
C GLN A 9 -8.22 3.72 -3.13
N LEU A 10 -7.06 3.04 -3.17
CA LEU A 10 -5.77 3.72 -3.24
C LEU A 10 -5.70 4.53 -4.53
N GLN A 11 -5.36 5.80 -4.39
CA GLN A 11 -5.12 6.68 -5.52
C GLN A 11 -3.82 6.27 -6.24
N PRO A 12 -3.67 6.59 -7.54
CA PRO A 12 -2.44 6.28 -8.29
C PRO A 12 -1.16 6.80 -7.61
N LEU A 13 -1.23 7.99 -7.02
CA LEU A 13 -0.10 8.58 -6.28
C LEU A 13 0.25 7.77 -5.02
N GLU A 14 -0.76 7.30 -4.26
CA GLU A 14 -0.52 6.45 -3.09
C GLU A 14 0.14 5.14 -3.49
N ARG A 15 -0.28 4.54 -4.62
CA ARG A 15 0.31 3.32 -5.18
C ARG A 15 1.76 3.52 -5.60
N LEU A 16 2.07 4.66 -6.22
CA LEU A 16 3.44 5.04 -6.58
C LEU A 16 4.31 5.22 -5.33
N THR A 17 3.80 5.90 -4.30
CA THR A 17 4.51 6.06 -3.02
C THR A 17 4.79 4.71 -2.34
N ILE A 18 3.83 3.78 -2.35
CA ILE A 18 4.05 2.41 -1.84
C ILE A 18 5.19 1.73 -2.62
N ALA A 19 5.21 1.85 -3.95
CA ALA A 19 6.27 1.27 -4.78
C ALA A 19 7.66 1.82 -4.42
N SER A 20 7.80 3.14 -4.34
CA SER A 20 9.06 3.80 -3.99
C SER A 20 9.54 3.41 -2.59
N LEU A 21 8.64 3.44 -1.59
CA LEU A 21 8.99 3.09 -0.21
C LEU A 21 9.33 1.60 -0.06
N HIS A 22 8.65 0.72 -0.81
CA HIS A 22 8.96 -0.71 -0.82
C HIS A 22 10.32 -0.99 -1.43
N LEU A 23 10.67 -0.32 -2.54
CA LEU A 23 11.99 -0.41 -3.15
C LEU A 23 13.10 0.07 -2.19
N GLN A 24 12.82 1.07 -1.36
CA GLN A 24 13.71 1.56 -0.32
C GLN A 24 13.79 0.65 0.93
N GLY A 25 13.05 -0.46 0.97
CA GLY A 25 13.04 -1.38 2.12
C GLY A 25 12.26 -0.87 3.33
N SER A 26 11.37 0.11 3.17
CA SER A 26 10.54 0.60 4.28
C SER A 26 9.60 -0.49 4.80
N SER A 27 9.31 -0.47 6.11
CA SER A 27 8.31 -1.38 6.68
C SER A 27 6.88 -0.97 6.31
N ILE A 28 5.96 -1.95 6.25
CA ILE A 28 4.52 -1.71 6.01
C ILE A 28 3.95 -0.66 6.98
N ARG A 29 4.38 -0.68 8.24
CA ARG A 29 3.92 0.27 9.27
C ARG A 29 4.41 1.70 8.99
N ALA A 30 5.63 1.86 8.47
CA ALA A 30 6.16 3.16 8.08
C ALA A 30 5.38 3.73 6.88
N MET A 31 5.17 2.92 5.85
CA MET A 31 4.37 3.30 4.67
C MET A 31 2.95 3.72 5.06
N ALA A 32 2.30 2.94 5.93
CA ALA A 32 0.95 3.21 6.41
C ALA A 32 0.84 4.56 7.13
N ARG A 33 1.85 4.92 7.95
CA ARG A 33 1.90 6.23 8.63
C ARG A 33 2.06 7.38 7.63
N ILE A 34 2.95 7.23 6.64
CA ILE A 34 3.18 8.25 5.60
C ILE A 34 1.90 8.51 4.81
N LEU A 35 1.21 7.45 4.40
CA LEU A 35 -0.01 7.51 3.59
C LEU A 35 -1.28 7.81 4.40
N ARG A 36 -1.18 7.85 5.73
CA ARG A 36 -2.35 7.91 6.64
C ARG A 36 -3.39 6.82 6.34
N ARG A 37 -2.91 5.62 5.98
CA ARG A 37 -3.73 4.44 5.68
C ARG A 37 -3.55 3.37 6.75
N SER A 38 -4.48 2.42 6.79
CA SER A 38 -4.29 1.24 7.63
C SER A 38 -3.13 0.37 7.11
N PRO A 39 -2.31 -0.24 7.98
CA PRO A 39 -1.29 -1.20 7.57
C PRO A 39 -1.87 -2.38 6.77
N ALA A 40 -3.13 -2.75 7.04
CA ALA A 40 -3.82 -3.81 6.31
C ALA A 40 -4.08 -3.42 4.85
N THR A 41 -4.35 -2.15 4.56
CA THR A 41 -4.51 -1.63 3.19
C THR A 41 -3.20 -1.75 2.41
N VAL A 42 -2.09 -1.29 2.99
CA VAL A 42 -0.76 -1.38 2.36
C VAL A 42 -0.36 -2.84 2.15
N ASN A 43 -0.58 -3.71 3.14
CA ASN A 43 -0.28 -5.13 3.01
C ASN A 43 -1.07 -5.80 1.88
N ARG A 44 -2.37 -5.49 1.74
CA ARG A 44 -3.19 -6.02 0.63
C ARG A 44 -2.69 -5.54 -0.72
N GLU A 45 -2.32 -4.27 -0.84
CA GLU A 45 -1.77 -3.73 -2.09
C GLU A 45 -0.45 -4.40 -2.45
N LEU A 46 0.48 -4.51 -1.50
CA LEU A 46 1.74 -5.20 -1.70
C LEU A 46 1.52 -6.66 -2.10
N LYS A 47 0.62 -7.40 -1.44
CA LYS A 47 0.31 -8.78 -1.81
C LYS A 47 -0.32 -8.91 -3.20
N ARG A 48 -1.13 -7.94 -3.63
CA ARG A 48 -1.75 -7.93 -4.97
C ARG A 48 -0.74 -7.62 -6.07
N ASN A 49 0.22 -6.74 -5.77
CA ASN A 49 1.18 -6.21 -6.75
C ASN A 49 2.60 -6.79 -6.59
N SER A 50 2.82 -7.71 -5.64
CA SER A 50 4.10 -8.40 -5.49
C SER A 50 4.21 -9.50 -6.54
N SER A 51 5.18 -9.37 -7.44
CA SER A 51 5.59 -10.42 -8.35
C SER A 51 7.03 -10.85 -8.03
N PRO A 52 7.48 -12.03 -8.50
CA PRO A 52 8.89 -12.42 -8.41
C PRO A 52 9.85 -11.41 -9.06
N ALA A 53 9.35 -10.60 -10.01
CA ALA A 53 10.11 -9.54 -10.67
C ALA A 53 10.10 -8.20 -9.91
N GLY A 54 9.42 -8.12 -8.75
CA GLY A 54 9.27 -6.90 -7.95
C GLY A 54 7.83 -6.40 -7.85
N TYR A 55 7.66 -5.18 -7.33
CA TYR A 55 6.35 -4.54 -7.22
C TYR A 55 5.92 -3.97 -8.58
N ALA A 56 4.79 -4.42 -9.10
CA ALA A 56 4.15 -3.87 -10.31
C ALA A 56 2.73 -3.46 -9.97
N SER A 57 2.39 -2.17 -10.09
CA SER A 57 1.01 -1.72 -9.83
C SER A 57 0.09 -2.20 -10.94
N VAL A 58 -0.62 -3.30 -10.72
CA VAL A 58 -1.58 -3.81 -11.71
C VAL A 58 -2.92 -3.10 -11.48
N PRO A 59 -3.57 -2.56 -12.52
CA PRO A 59 -4.94 -2.10 -12.40
C PRO A 59 -5.85 -3.28 -11.99
N ALA A 60 -6.80 -2.99 -11.09
CA ALA A 60 -7.72 -3.99 -10.53
C ALA A 60 -8.77 -4.42 -11.55
#